data_AF-A0A2D9TBA4-F1
#
_entry.id   AF-A0A2D9TBA4-F1
#
_cell.length_a   1.000
_cell.length_b   1.000
_cell.length_c   1.000
_cell.angle_alpha   90.00
_cell.angle_beta   90.00
_cell.angle_gamma   90.00
#
_symmetry.space_group_name_H-M   'P 1'
#
loop_
_entity.id
_entity.type
_entity.pdbx_description
1 polymer ?
#
loop_
_entity_poly.entity_id
_entity_poly.type
_entity_poly.pdbx_seq_one_letter_code
_entity_poly.pdbx_strand_id
1 'polypeptide(L)'
;MAPLPRPYARADDTEVVRGCIEGDDDAWASLRERFEAEVETIVIRVLDERRFGSIDLREVPSIVDQCFRALQRNDGGPLRLWKGGRLRAYLATVVRHEAEEHAMEDTPLQPLVAHPPTPALMQLDRRATSEEAIRVREAIAKLVPRATAIVRLRLRGLSMNEIAATLGQPVVALQDDLGILAERLATAQRGDSVPAWRGLLDCATVEERVATALRTEDDEDFRAQREIAAATWRSIRDETLVARMPRTPGPLQDALGVAAFVDGSWRGAERTRAEGHLATCGRCVDTVAMLTLDLRALDILRGAQSIRPAAAAASCIATGRFEAGRVLAQAAEGEDSTDISSLLGRLAEVGASLEEGTRQRSNEGSRVISMAALPTDVEAPVVAFEALVAGDPIAAERAIDDHVAKQTVGQRLRLLALAVDEDRTDARGAAEAVLGSPSPDPGLRRDAATILALPTGRGLPRECLAERLRDALPDGVRFLVSR
;
A
#
# COMPACT_ATOMS: atom_id res chain seq x y z
N MET A 1 -29.94 37.03 -11.02
CA MET A 1 -30.51 35.69 -11.25
C MET A 1 -29.55 34.68 -10.62
N ALA A 2 -30.02 33.82 -9.72
CA ALA A 2 -29.19 32.70 -9.26
C ALA A 2 -28.98 31.74 -10.44
N PRO A 3 -27.77 31.20 -10.66
CA PRO A 3 -27.54 30.21 -11.72
C PRO A 3 -28.47 29.01 -11.48
N LEU A 4 -29.13 28.55 -12.54
CA LEU A 4 -29.91 27.31 -12.47
C LEU A 4 -28.99 26.17 -12.01
N PRO A 5 -29.48 25.25 -11.16
CA PRO A 5 -28.68 24.11 -10.76
C PRO A 5 -28.27 23.32 -12.00
N ARG A 6 -27.00 22.92 -12.09
CA ARG A 6 -26.50 22.11 -13.19
C ARG A 6 -27.35 20.82 -13.30
N PRO A 7 -27.66 20.35 -14.51
CA PRO A 7 -28.28 19.04 -14.72
C PRO A 7 -27.51 17.96 -13.94
N TYR A 8 -28.21 16.97 -13.40
CA TYR A 8 -27.63 15.88 -12.61
C TYR A 8 -26.86 16.26 -11.34
N ALA A 9 -26.83 17.52 -10.89
CA ALA A 9 -26.07 17.92 -9.69
C ALA A 9 -26.49 17.18 -8.39
N ARG A 10 -27.74 16.71 -8.33
CA ARG A 10 -28.30 15.93 -7.19
C ARG A 10 -28.66 14.50 -7.56
N ALA A 11 -28.38 14.08 -8.79
CA ALA A 11 -28.74 12.76 -9.27
C ALA A 11 -27.88 11.69 -8.61
N ASP A 12 -28.46 10.52 -8.33
CA ASP A 12 -27.66 9.38 -7.88
C ASP A 12 -26.88 8.73 -9.04
N ASP A 13 -26.01 7.78 -8.71
CA ASP A 13 -25.20 7.07 -9.71
C ASP A 13 -26.05 6.33 -10.75
N THR A 14 -27.24 5.86 -10.37
CA THR A 14 -28.16 5.14 -11.27
C THR A 14 -28.74 6.09 -12.30
N GLU A 15 -29.18 7.26 -11.86
CA GLU A 15 -29.74 8.30 -12.72
C GLU A 15 -28.71 8.85 -13.71
N VAL A 16 -27.47 9.09 -13.26
CA VAL A 16 -26.37 9.54 -14.12
C VAL A 16 -26.04 8.49 -15.18
N VAL A 17 -25.91 7.22 -14.77
CA VAL A 17 -25.61 6.14 -15.73
C VAL A 17 -26.73 5.95 -16.75
N ARG A 18 -27.99 6.05 -16.33
CA ARG A 18 -29.13 5.99 -17.25
C ARG A 18 -29.06 7.12 -18.29
N GLY A 19 -28.81 8.36 -17.87
CA GLY A 19 -28.63 9.48 -18.80
C GLY A 19 -27.49 9.25 -19.79
N CYS A 20 -26.35 8.71 -19.33
CA CYS A 20 -25.22 8.35 -20.19
C CYS A 20 -25.61 7.31 -21.26
N ILE A 21 -26.39 6.29 -20.88
CA ILE A 21 -26.86 5.21 -21.78
C ILE A 21 -27.89 5.74 -22.79
N GLU A 22 -28.66 6.76 -22.42
CA GLU A 22 -29.65 7.45 -23.27
C GLU A 22 -28.98 8.46 -24.21
N GLY A 23 -27.67 8.71 -24.06
CA GLY A 23 -26.90 9.62 -24.91
C GLY A 23 -26.96 11.08 -24.47
N ASP A 24 -27.26 11.35 -23.20
CA ASP A 24 -27.29 12.72 -22.65
C ASP A 24 -25.86 13.22 -22.34
N ASP A 25 -25.43 14.26 -23.04
CA ASP A 25 -24.12 14.90 -22.87
C ASP A 25 -23.92 15.48 -21.46
N ASP A 26 -24.98 16.00 -20.82
CA ASP A 26 -24.91 16.54 -19.47
C ASP A 26 -24.69 15.41 -18.44
N ALA A 27 -25.24 14.22 -18.70
CA ALA A 27 -24.99 13.06 -17.86
C ALA A 27 -23.53 12.58 -17.98
N TRP A 28 -22.95 12.60 -19.19
CA TRP A 28 -21.54 12.28 -19.41
C TRP A 28 -20.61 13.31 -18.76
N ALA A 29 -20.94 14.60 -18.84
CA ALA A 29 -20.20 15.66 -18.16
C ALA A 29 -20.25 15.47 -16.63
N SER A 30 -21.42 15.14 -16.08
CA SER A 30 -21.60 14.84 -14.65
C SER A 30 -20.81 13.60 -14.22
N LEU A 31 -20.82 12.52 -15.03
CA LEU A 31 -20.03 11.32 -14.75
C LEU A 31 -18.53 11.65 -14.70
N ARG A 32 -18.03 12.41 -15.67
CA ARG A 32 -16.63 12.83 -15.72
C ARG A 32 -16.26 13.70 -14.53
N GLU A 33 -17.04 14.76 -14.25
CA GLU A 33 -16.80 15.65 -13.10
C GLU A 33 -16.74 14.88 -11.76
N ARG A 34 -17.56 13.84 -11.60
CA ARG A 34 -17.60 13.01 -10.38
C ARG A 34 -16.41 12.06 -10.24
N PHE A 35 -15.99 11.43 -11.34
CA PHE A 35 -15.09 10.27 -11.29
C PHE A 35 -13.72 10.50 -11.93
N GLU A 36 -13.47 11.63 -12.60
CA GLU A 36 -12.19 11.88 -13.31
C GLU A 36 -10.96 11.74 -12.39
N ALA A 37 -10.99 12.34 -11.20
CA ALA A 37 -9.89 12.19 -10.23
C ALA A 37 -9.69 10.73 -9.76
N GLU A 38 -10.77 9.95 -9.68
CA GLU A 38 -10.69 8.52 -9.35
C GLU A 38 -10.06 7.74 -10.51
N VAL A 39 -10.49 8.01 -11.75
CA VAL A 39 -9.93 7.43 -12.99
C VAL A 39 -8.43 7.75 -13.10
N GLU A 40 -8.06 9.00 -12.90
CA GLU A 40 -6.67 9.48 -12.93
C GLU A 40 -5.81 8.73 -11.90
N THR A 41 -6.29 8.60 -10.67
CA THR A 41 -5.59 7.87 -9.60
C THR A 41 -5.37 6.40 -9.98
N ILE A 42 -6.36 5.75 -10.59
CA ILE A 42 -6.23 4.35 -11.05
C ILE A 42 -5.18 4.26 -12.17
N VAL A 43 -5.23 5.18 -13.14
CA VAL A 43 -4.26 5.24 -14.26
C VAL A 43 -2.84 5.38 -13.73
N ILE A 44 -2.60 6.33 -12.83
CA ILE A 44 -1.28 6.54 -12.22
C ILE A 44 -0.78 5.27 -11.53
N ARG A 45 -1.64 4.57 -10.78
CA ARG A 45 -1.29 3.33 -10.09
C ARG A 45 -0.95 2.21 -11.07
N VAL A 46 -1.69 2.08 -12.16
CA VAL A 46 -1.39 1.12 -13.22
C VAL A 46 -0.04 1.43 -13.87
N LEU A 47 0.26 2.70 -14.14
CA LEU A 47 1.54 3.10 -14.71
C LEU A 47 2.70 2.83 -13.74
N ASP A 48 2.54 3.16 -12.46
CA ASP A 48 3.55 2.86 -11.41
C ASP A 48 3.87 1.37 -11.35
N GLU A 49 2.84 0.53 -11.41
CA GLU A 49 2.97 -0.93 -11.37
C GLU A 49 3.69 -1.52 -12.57
N ARG A 50 3.48 -0.92 -13.75
CA ARG A 50 4.03 -1.43 -15.00
C ARG A 50 5.43 -0.87 -15.28
N ARG A 51 5.74 0.32 -14.77
CA ARG A 51 6.96 1.07 -15.10
C ARG A 51 7.90 1.30 -13.91
N PHE A 52 7.58 0.77 -12.72
CA PHE A 52 8.45 0.75 -11.54
C PHE A 52 9.02 2.14 -11.17
N GLY A 53 8.14 3.14 -10.98
CA GLY A 53 8.52 4.48 -10.54
C GLY A 53 8.91 5.47 -11.64
N SER A 54 8.93 5.08 -12.92
CA SER A 54 9.18 6.01 -14.04
C SER A 54 7.87 6.51 -14.69
N ILE A 55 7.00 7.14 -13.90
CA ILE A 55 5.71 7.66 -14.38
C ILE A 55 5.91 8.99 -15.11
N ASP A 56 5.40 9.11 -16.33
CA ASP A 56 5.34 10.38 -17.06
C ASP A 56 3.93 10.98 -16.91
N LEU A 57 3.77 11.93 -15.99
CA LEU A 57 2.46 12.55 -15.74
C LEU A 57 1.83 13.22 -16.97
N ARG A 58 2.63 13.54 -18.01
CA ARG A 58 2.13 14.17 -19.25
C ARG A 58 1.25 13.23 -20.08
N GLU A 59 1.39 11.92 -19.93
CA GLU A 59 0.59 10.93 -20.66
C GLU A 59 -0.77 10.68 -19.98
N VAL A 60 -0.86 10.91 -18.67
CA VAL A 60 -2.02 10.58 -17.84
C VAL A 60 -3.34 11.16 -18.39
N PRO A 61 -3.44 12.46 -18.77
CA PRO A 61 -4.69 13.01 -19.30
C PRO A 61 -5.18 12.30 -20.57
N SER A 62 -4.27 11.88 -21.45
CA SER A 62 -4.61 11.16 -22.68
C SER A 62 -5.20 9.78 -22.39
N ILE A 63 -4.66 9.08 -21.40
CA ILE A 63 -5.16 7.78 -20.95
C ILE A 63 -6.51 7.92 -20.26
N VAL A 64 -6.67 8.94 -19.41
CA VAL A 64 -7.97 9.26 -18.78
C VAL A 64 -9.04 9.51 -19.85
N ASP A 65 -8.75 10.31 -20.87
CA ASP A 65 -9.64 10.53 -22.01
C ASP A 65 -9.95 9.22 -22.76
N GLN A 66 -8.96 8.34 -22.94
CA GLN A 66 -9.17 7.03 -23.53
C GLN A 66 -10.10 6.15 -22.68
N CYS A 67 -9.96 6.15 -21.36
CA CYS A 67 -10.85 5.42 -20.46
C CYS A 67 -12.31 5.92 -20.57
N PHE A 68 -12.53 7.23 -20.59
CA PHE A 68 -13.88 7.78 -20.78
C PHE A 68 -14.45 7.49 -22.17
N ARG A 69 -13.64 7.58 -23.23
CA ARG A 69 -14.05 7.14 -24.57
C ARG A 69 -14.39 5.65 -24.60
N ALA A 70 -13.65 4.81 -23.88
CA ALA A 70 -13.94 3.39 -23.77
C ALA A 70 -15.30 3.13 -23.11
N LEU A 71 -15.64 3.89 -22.06
CA LEU A 71 -16.97 3.84 -21.43
C LEU A 71 -18.09 4.26 -22.39
N GLN A 72 -17.83 5.20 -23.30
CA GLN A 72 -18.79 5.66 -24.31
C GLN A 72 -18.98 4.71 -25.50
N ARG A 73 -18.05 3.77 -25.74
CA ARG A 73 -18.13 2.82 -26.88
C ARG A 73 -19.47 2.07 -26.90
N ASN A 74 -19.98 1.81 -28.09
CA ASN A 74 -21.27 1.13 -28.32
C ASN A 74 -22.43 1.79 -27.54
N ASP A 75 -22.49 3.12 -27.57
CA ASP A 75 -23.51 3.94 -26.90
C ASP A 75 -23.59 3.66 -25.38
N GLY A 76 -22.45 3.72 -24.68
CA GLY A 76 -22.41 3.39 -23.24
C GLY A 76 -22.47 1.89 -22.94
N GLY A 77 -21.98 1.05 -23.87
CA GLY A 77 -22.02 -0.42 -23.77
C GLY A 77 -21.51 -0.98 -22.43
N PRO A 78 -20.32 -0.58 -21.94
CA PRO A 78 -19.85 -0.95 -20.61
C PRO A 78 -20.83 -0.56 -19.50
N LEU A 79 -21.35 0.67 -19.50
CA LEU A 79 -22.29 1.13 -18.48
C LEU A 79 -23.60 0.31 -18.48
N ARG A 80 -24.06 -0.22 -19.63
CA ARG A 80 -25.23 -1.12 -19.69
C ARG A 80 -25.00 -2.46 -18.98
N LEU A 81 -23.75 -2.88 -18.82
CA LEU A 81 -23.39 -4.11 -18.09
C LEU A 81 -23.44 -3.91 -16.57
N TRP A 82 -23.37 -2.67 -16.09
CA TRP A 82 -23.54 -2.39 -14.67
C TRP A 82 -24.99 -2.65 -14.24
N LYS A 83 -25.20 -3.56 -13.28
CA LYS A 83 -26.52 -4.00 -12.80
C LYS A 83 -26.84 -3.52 -11.38
N GLY A 84 -26.25 -2.40 -10.97
CA GLY A 84 -26.32 -1.88 -9.60
C GLY A 84 -25.10 -2.26 -8.76
N GLY A 85 -25.16 -1.98 -7.45
CA GLY A 85 -23.98 -2.04 -6.56
C GLY A 85 -23.23 -0.71 -6.54
N ARG A 86 -21.94 -0.72 -6.17
CA ARG A 86 -21.15 0.52 -6.14
C ARG A 86 -20.58 0.82 -7.53
N LEU A 87 -21.05 1.89 -8.18
CA LEU A 87 -20.56 2.30 -9.51
C LEU A 87 -19.04 2.48 -9.52
N ARG A 88 -18.48 3.08 -8.47
CA ARG A 88 -17.04 3.24 -8.27
C ARG A 88 -16.23 1.94 -8.41
N ALA A 89 -16.69 0.84 -7.81
CA ALA A 89 -15.98 -0.44 -7.91
C ALA A 89 -16.03 -1.02 -9.34
N TYR A 90 -17.16 -0.83 -10.00
CA TYR A 90 -17.33 -1.21 -11.40
C TYR A 90 -16.42 -0.39 -12.32
N LEU A 91 -16.46 0.95 -12.21
CA LEU A 91 -15.62 1.85 -12.98
C LEU A 91 -14.13 1.57 -12.74
N ALA A 92 -13.71 1.34 -11.50
CA ALA A 92 -12.32 1.02 -11.18
C ALA A 92 -11.82 -0.24 -11.89
N THR A 93 -12.70 -1.23 -12.07
CA THR A 93 -12.36 -2.46 -12.78
C THR A 93 -12.23 -2.22 -14.29
N VAL A 94 -13.16 -1.47 -14.89
CA VAL A 94 -13.14 -1.14 -16.32
C VAL A 94 -11.96 -0.25 -16.67
N VAL A 95 -11.75 0.82 -15.90
CA VAL A 95 -10.66 1.79 -16.07
C VAL A 95 -9.31 1.10 -15.97
N ARG A 96 -9.10 0.26 -14.95
CA ARG A 96 -7.86 -0.51 -14.85
C ARG A 96 -7.64 -1.35 -16.09
N HIS A 97 -8.65 -2.07 -16.56
CA HIS A 97 -8.50 -2.92 -17.73
C HIS A 97 -8.04 -2.11 -18.95
N GLU A 98 -8.69 -0.97 -19.23
CA GLU A 98 -8.31 -0.10 -20.35
C GLU A 98 -6.92 0.53 -20.16
N ALA A 99 -6.57 0.96 -18.94
CA ALA A 99 -5.25 1.50 -18.63
C ALA A 99 -4.14 0.46 -18.76
N GLU A 100 -4.41 -0.80 -18.36
CA GLU A 100 -3.47 -1.91 -18.52
C GLU A 100 -3.25 -2.27 -19.98
N GLU A 101 -4.32 -2.33 -20.79
CA GLU A 101 -4.20 -2.56 -22.23
C GLU A 101 -3.39 -1.44 -22.89
N HIS A 102 -3.69 -0.17 -22.59
CA HIS A 102 -2.91 0.97 -23.08
C HIS A 102 -1.43 0.89 -22.67
N ALA A 103 -1.15 0.65 -21.39
CA ALA A 103 0.23 0.53 -20.90
C ALA A 103 0.99 -0.62 -21.58
N MET A 104 0.30 -1.70 -21.99
CA MET A 104 0.88 -2.81 -22.74
C MET A 104 1.09 -2.51 -24.24
N GLU A 105 0.24 -1.69 -24.85
CA GLU A 105 0.36 -1.27 -26.25
C GLU A 105 1.50 -0.26 -26.45
N ASP A 106 1.60 0.75 -25.57
CA ASP A 106 2.61 1.80 -25.63
C ASP A 106 3.96 1.37 -25.04
N THR A 107 3.94 0.36 -24.16
CA THR A 107 5.14 -0.34 -23.69
C THR A 107 5.10 -1.77 -24.24
N PRO A 108 5.28 -1.99 -25.57
CA PRO A 108 5.53 -3.34 -26.03
C PRO A 108 6.73 -3.84 -25.23
N LEU A 109 6.65 -5.06 -24.68
CA LEU A 109 7.83 -5.77 -24.18
C LEU A 109 8.94 -5.48 -25.18
N GLN A 110 9.95 -4.69 -24.81
CA GLN A 110 10.96 -4.22 -25.76
C GLN A 110 11.37 -5.43 -26.59
N PRO A 111 11.32 -5.36 -27.94
CA PRO A 111 11.80 -6.47 -28.74
C PRO A 111 13.27 -6.66 -28.35
N LEU A 112 13.55 -7.83 -27.77
CA LEU A 112 14.85 -8.40 -27.44
C LEU A 112 15.74 -8.61 -28.68
N VAL A 113 15.79 -7.65 -29.61
CA VAL A 113 16.62 -7.72 -30.81
C VAL A 113 17.09 -6.32 -31.17
N ALA A 114 18.24 -5.93 -30.62
CA ALA A 114 19.37 -5.32 -31.35
C ALA A 114 20.43 -4.73 -30.40
N HIS A 115 20.82 -5.45 -29.35
CA HIS A 115 22.19 -5.42 -28.82
C HIS A 115 22.48 -6.83 -28.27
N PRO A 116 23.69 -7.40 -28.48
CA PRO A 116 24.07 -8.66 -27.83
C PRO A 116 23.79 -8.54 -26.33
N PRO A 117 23.44 -9.64 -25.64
CA PRO A 117 22.83 -9.59 -24.31
C PRO A 117 23.81 -8.96 -23.35
N THR A 118 23.72 -7.64 -23.21
CA THR A 118 24.00 -7.00 -21.96
C THR A 118 22.73 -7.35 -21.20
N PRO A 119 22.75 -8.36 -20.29
CA PRO A 119 21.63 -8.49 -19.39
C PRO A 119 21.43 -7.08 -18.85
N ALA A 120 20.20 -6.57 -18.89
CA ALA A 120 19.86 -5.50 -17.98
C ALA A 120 20.35 -6.05 -16.64
N LEU A 121 21.47 -5.50 -16.17
CA LEU A 121 21.97 -5.73 -14.84
C LEU A 121 20.93 -5.01 -13.99
N MET A 122 19.74 -5.62 -13.87
CA MET A 122 19.17 -5.95 -12.57
C MET A 122 20.40 -6.09 -11.69
N GLN A 123 20.53 -5.22 -10.71
CA GLN A 123 21.31 -5.57 -9.55
C GLN A 123 20.64 -6.84 -9.03
N LEU A 124 21.04 -8.00 -9.57
CA LEU A 124 20.66 -9.30 -9.11
C LEU A 124 21.18 -9.28 -7.69
N ASP A 125 20.26 -9.08 -6.76
CA ASP A 125 20.54 -9.30 -5.36
C ASP A 125 21.11 -10.72 -5.32
N ARG A 126 22.42 -10.85 -5.11
CA ARG A 126 23.11 -12.15 -5.22
C ARG A 126 22.46 -13.20 -4.31
N ARG A 127 21.77 -12.73 -3.27
CA ARG A 127 20.97 -13.52 -2.34
C ARG A 127 19.68 -14.05 -2.96
N ALA A 128 19.04 -13.30 -3.87
CA ALA A 128 17.86 -13.77 -4.63
C ALA A 128 18.19 -14.83 -5.68
N THR A 129 19.46 -14.98 -6.06
CA THR A 129 19.97 -16.04 -6.95
C THR A 129 20.60 -17.21 -6.21
N SER A 130 20.54 -17.23 -4.87
CA SER A 130 21.13 -18.32 -4.08
C SER A 130 20.36 -19.64 -4.26
N GLU A 131 21.01 -20.76 -3.96
CA GLU A 131 20.36 -22.07 -4.02
C GLU A 131 19.15 -22.14 -3.08
N GLU A 132 19.23 -21.49 -1.92
CA GLU A 132 18.15 -21.36 -0.95
C GLU A 132 16.93 -20.66 -1.59
N ALA A 133 17.16 -19.55 -2.28
CA ALA A 133 16.09 -18.80 -2.97
C ALA A 133 15.44 -19.64 -4.07
N ILE A 134 16.22 -20.42 -4.81
CA ILE A 134 15.71 -21.36 -5.82
C ILE A 134 14.81 -22.43 -5.17
N ARG A 135 15.24 -23.05 -4.06
CA ARG A 135 14.45 -24.05 -3.34
C ARG A 135 13.13 -23.47 -2.81
N VAL A 136 13.14 -22.24 -2.31
CA VAL A 136 11.91 -21.56 -1.85
C VAL A 136 10.95 -21.32 -3.02
N ARG A 137 11.45 -20.87 -4.18
CA ARG A 137 10.62 -20.73 -5.40
C ARG A 137 9.97 -22.05 -5.80
N GLU A 138 10.73 -23.14 -5.80
CA GLU A 138 10.18 -24.47 -6.07
C GLU A 138 9.14 -24.91 -5.02
N ALA A 139 9.34 -24.56 -3.75
CA ALA A 139 8.38 -24.88 -2.69
C ALA A 139 7.06 -24.14 -2.90
N ILE A 140 7.10 -22.87 -3.32
CA ILE A 140 5.92 -22.07 -3.69
C ILE A 140 5.21 -22.65 -4.91
N ALA A 141 5.96 -23.05 -5.95
CA ALA A 141 5.38 -23.66 -7.15
C ALA A 141 4.62 -24.98 -6.87
N LYS A 142 4.97 -25.67 -5.76
CA LYS A 142 4.33 -26.92 -5.31
C LYS A 142 3.23 -26.69 -4.26
N LEU A 143 2.81 -25.46 -4.02
CA LEU A 143 1.72 -25.17 -3.08
C LEU A 143 0.37 -25.63 -3.66
N VAL A 144 -0.53 -26.04 -2.75
CA VAL A 144 -1.93 -26.29 -3.11
C VAL A 144 -2.59 -24.95 -3.52
N PRO A 145 -3.63 -24.97 -4.37
CA PRO A 145 -4.19 -23.74 -4.94
C PRO A 145 -4.55 -22.66 -3.90
N ARG A 146 -5.17 -23.04 -2.78
CA ARG A 146 -5.51 -22.10 -1.69
C ARG A 146 -4.28 -21.41 -1.10
N ALA A 147 -3.23 -22.18 -0.81
CA ALA A 147 -1.97 -21.65 -0.31
C ALA A 147 -1.32 -20.70 -1.34
N THR A 148 -1.35 -21.06 -2.63
CA THR A 148 -0.89 -20.20 -3.72
C THR A 148 -1.67 -18.89 -3.76
N ALA A 149 -3.00 -18.92 -3.58
CA ALA A 149 -3.83 -17.73 -3.53
C ALA A 149 -3.45 -16.83 -2.33
N ILE A 150 -3.27 -17.40 -1.14
CA ILE A 150 -2.82 -16.67 0.06
C ILE A 150 -1.48 -15.96 -0.20
N VAL A 151 -0.49 -16.69 -0.72
CA VAL A 151 0.84 -16.13 -1.04
C VAL A 151 0.72 -15.01 -2.07
N ARG A 152 -0.06 -15.18 -3.15
CA ARG A 152 -0.25 -14.14 -4.17
C ARG A 152 -0.94 -12.90 -3.62
N LEU A 153 -1.99 -13.04 -2.80
CA LEU A 153 -2.64 -11.89 -2.16
C LEU A 153 -1.64 -11.13 -1.26
N ARG A 154 -0.80 -11.86 -0.51
CA ARG A 154 0.24 -11.25 0.32
C ARG A 154 1.34 -10.56 -0.51
N LEU A 155 1.77 -11.15 -1.63
CA LEU A 155 2.74 -10.55 -2.56
C LEU A 155 2.20 -9.26 -3.19
N ARG A 156 0.88 -9.17 -3.41
CA ARG A 156 0.20 -7.94 -3.85
C ARG A 156 0.10 -6.89 -2.74
N GLY A 157 0.41 -7.23 -1.49
CA GLY A 157 0.47 -6.30 -0.36
C GLY A 157 -0.78 -6.31 0.54
N LEU A 158 -1.74 -7.21 0.35
CA LEU A 158 -2.92 -7.28 1.21
C LEU A 158 -2.53 -7.72 2.63
N SER A 159 -3.08 -7.04 3.62
CA SER A 159 -2.98 -7.39 5.05
C SER A 159 -3.71 -8.71 5.35
N MET A 160 -3.39 -9.32 6.48
CA MET A 160 -4.06 -10.55 6.93
C MET A 160 -5.59 -10.39 7.01
N ASN A 161 -6.10 -9.24 7.47
CA ASN A 161 -7.53 -8.98 7.51
C ASN A 161 -8.16 -8.91 6.11
N GLU A 162 -7.50 -8.27 5.15
CA GLU A 162 -7.97 -8.18 3.77
C GLU A 162 -7.94 -9.55 3.08
N ILE A 163 -6.90 -10.36 3.32
CA ILE A 163 -6.82 -11.74 2.81
C ILE A 163 -7.94 -12.60 3.41
N ALA A 164 -8.16 -12.51 4.73
CA ALA A 164 -9.20 -13.25 5.44
C ALA A 164 -10.60 -12.90 4.89
N ALA A 165 -10.90 -11.61 4.75
CA ALA A 165 -12.14 -11.12 4.15
C ALA A 165 -12.29 -11.57 2.69
N THR A 166 -11.22 -11.51 1.91
CA THR A 166 -11.18 -11.93 0.50
C THR A 166 -11.46 -13.42 0.34
N LEU A 167 -10.94 -14.27 1.23
CA LEU A 167 -11.08 -15.72 1.17
C LEU A 167 -12.27 -16.26 1.99
N GLY A 168 -13.08 -15.39 2.60
CA GLY A 168 -14.24 -15.77 3.40
C GLY A 168 -13.90 -16.58 4.65
N GLN A 169 -12.73 -16.37 5.24
CA GLN A 169 -12.25 -17.15 6.38
C GLN A 169 -11.96 -16.29 7.62
N PRO A 170 -12.01 -16.87 8.83
CA PRO A 170 -11.58 -16.18 10.04
C PRO A 170 -10.09 -15.82 10.00
N VAL A 171 -9.73 -14.66 10.56
CA VAL A 171 -8.33 -14.19 10.64
C VAL A 171 -7.44 -15.19 11.38
N VAL A 172 -7.94 -15.82 12.45
CA VAL A 172 -7.20 -16.83 13.22
C VAL A 172 -6.84 -18.04 12.35
N ALA A 173 -7.79 -18.54 11.56
CA ALA A 173 -7.53 -19.67 10.65
C ALA A 173 -6.51 -19.32 9.57
N LEU A 174 -6.57 -18.08 9.03
CA LEU A 174 -5.56 -17.60 8.09
C LEU A 174 -4.18 -17.47 8.75
N GLN A 175 -4.11 -17.05 10.01
CA GLN A 175 -2.85 -16.94 10.74
C GLN A 175 -2.18 -18.33 10.89
N ASP A 176 -2.97 -19.37 11.19
CA ASP A 176 -2.49 -20.75 11.25
C ASP A 176 -1.99 -21.23 9.88
N ASP A 177 -2.76 -21.00 8.80
CA ASP A 177 -2.37 -21.32 7.42
C ASP A 177 -1.05 -20.64 7.03
N LEU A 178 -0.88 -19.35 7.37
CA LEU A 178 0.36 -18.60 7.13
C LEU A 178 1.52 -19.12 7.98
N GLY A 179 1.26 -19.58 9.20
CA GLY A 179 2.27 -20.22 10.06
C GLY A 179 2.81 -21.51 9.44
N ILE A 180 1.93 -22.38 8.95
CA ILE A 180 2.29 -23.62 8.23
C ILE A 180 3.08 -23.28 6.96
N LEU A 181 2.68 -22.24 6.24
CA LEU A 181 3.42 -21.75 5.08
C LEU A 181 4.83 -21.27 5.46
N ALA A 182 4.96 -20.49 6.54
CA ALA A 182 6.26 -20.01 7.02
C ALA A 182 7.21 -21.17 7.34
N GLU A 183 6.74 -22.21 8.03
CA GLU A 183 7.53 -23.41 8.33
C GLU A 183 7.99 -24.13 7.06
N ARG A 184 7.10 -24.26 6.07
CA ARG A 184 7.42 -24.89 4.78
C ARG A 184 8.47 -24.09 3.99
N LEU A 185 8.36 -22.76 3.97
CA LEU A 185 9.32 -21.90 3.27
C LEU A 185 10.68 -21.90 3.98
N ALA A 186 10.68 -21.87 5.32
CA ALA A 186 11.90 -21.98 6.12
C ALA A 186 12.61 -23.32 5.89
N THR A 187 11.85 -24.43 5.86
CA THR A 187 12.40 -25.76 5.55
C THR A 187 13.07 -25.79 4.17
N ALA A 188 12.47 -25.13 3.17
CA ALA A 188 13.04 -25.06 1.82
C ALA A 188 14.32 -24.19 1.78
N GLN A 189 14.33 -23.08 2.52
CA GLN A 189 15.50 -22.22 2.66
C GLN A 189 16.66 -22.94 3.38
N ARG A 190 16.34 -23.84 4.33
CA ARG A 190 17.27 -24.44 5.32
C ARG A 190 17.74 -23.41 6.35
N GLY A 191 18.10 -23.90 7.53
CA GLY A 191 18.47 -23.07 8.67
C GLY A 191 17.27 -22.77 9.58
N ASP A 192 17.47 -21.84 10.50
CA ASP A 192 16.48 -21.44 11.52
C ASP A 192 15.81 -20.13 11.11
N SER A 193 15.14 -20.15 9.94
CA SER A 193 14.54 -18.95 9.33
C SER A 193 13.02 -18.86 9.51
N VAL A 194 12.40 -19.77 10.28
CA VAL A 194 10.96 -19.75 10.56
C VAL A 194 10.50 -18.38 11.08
N PRO A 195 11.17 -17.74 12.06
CA PRO A 195 10.74 -16.44 12.55
C PRO A 195 10.81 -15.33 11.48
N ALA A 196 11.79 -15.39 10.57
CA ALA A 196 11.91 -14.45 9.46
C ALA A 196 10.72 -14.57 8.49
N TRP A 197 10.35 -15.81 8.11
CA TRP A 197 9.19 -16.05 7.24
C TRP A 197 7.86 -15.68 7.88
N ARG A 198 7.68 -15.96 9.17
CA ARG A 198 6.48 -15.54 9.92
C ARG A 198 6.33 -14.02 9.93
N GLY A 199 7.44 -13.28 10.03
CA GLY A 199 7.47 -11.83 9.89
C GLY A 199 7.07 -11.34 8.49
N LEU A 200 7.65 -11.92 7.43
CA LEU A 200 7.37 -11.56 6.04
C LEU A 200 5.90 -11.83 5.63
N LEU A 201 5.35 -12.95 6.11
CA LEU A 201 3.96 -13.35 5.88
C LEU A 201 2.96 -12.63 6.77
N ASP A 202 3.42 -11.74 7.67
CA ASP A 202 2.61 -10.95 8.58
C ASP A 202 1.81 -11.78 9.61
N CYS A 203 2.26 -13.01 9.92
CA CYS A 203 1.59 -13.90 10.88
C CYS A 203 2.31 -14.03 12.23
N ALA A 204 3.46 -13.35 12.40
CA ALA A 204 4.19 -13.28 13.66
C ALA A 204 3.46 -12.39 14.69
N THR A 205 3.41 -12.83 15.95
CA THR A 205 2.94 -12.01 17.08
C THR A 205 3.89 -10.84 17.35
N VAL A 206 3.46 -9.89 18.17
CA VAL A 206 4.30 -8.75 18.56
C VAL A 206 5.58 -9.22 19.26
N GLU A 207 5.46 -10.18 20.17
CA GLU A 207 6.57 -10.77 20.90
C GLU A 207 7.53 -11.51 19.96
N GLU A 208 7.00 -12.29 19.01
CA GLU A 208 7.81 -12.98 17.99
C GLU A 208 8.59 -11.99 17.14
N ARG A 209 7.99 -10.85 16.76
CA ARG A 209 8.66 -9.80 15.97
C ARG A 209 9.78 -9.14 16.74
N VAL A 210 9.54 -8.78 18.01
CA VAL A 210 10.57 -8.18 18.87
C VAL A 210 11.72 -9.14 19.08
N ALA A 211 11.43 -10.41 19.42
CA ALA A 211 12.46 -11.43 19.58
C ALA A 211 13.27 -11.64 18.29
N THR A 212 12.59 -11.66 17.14
CA THR A 212 13.23 -11.79 15.82
C THR A 212 14.14 -10.60 15.51
N ALA A 213 13.69 -9.38 15.81
CA ALA A 213 14.47 -8.18 15.56
C ALA A 213 15.71 -8.10 16.46
N LEU A 214 15.57 -8.42 17.75
CA LEU A 214 16.71 -8.51 18.68
C LEU A 214 17.72 -9.55 18.20
N ARG A 215 17.25 -10.75 17.84
CA ARG A 215 18.13 -11.79 17.30
C ARG A 215 18.84 -11.34 16.02
N THR A 216 18.19 -10.55 15.17
CA THR A 216 18.83 -10.01 13.96
C THR A 216 19.99 -9.06 14.28
N GLU A 217 19.93 -8.35 15.40
CA GLU A 217 21.02 -7.49 15.87
C GLU A 217 22.16 -8.31 16.50
N ASP A 218 21.83 -9.39 17.22
CA ASP A 218 22.78 -10.17 18.01
C ASP A 218 23.43 -11.36 17.28
N ASP A 219 22.75 -11.93 16.28
CA ASP A 219 23.13 -13.17 15.59
C ASP A 219 23.36 -12.89 14.09
N GLU A 220 24.63 -12.85 13.68
CA GLU A 220 25.01 -12.56 12.28
C GLU A 220 24.53 -13.64 11.30
N ASP A 221 24.50 -14.90 11.72
CA ASP A 221 24.06 -16.01 10.89
C ASP A 221 22.55 -15.92 10.65
N PHE A 222 21.78 -15.63 11.70
CA PHE A 222 20.35 -15.39 11.57
C PHE A 222 20.05 -14.14 10.73
N ARG A 223 20.81 -13.06 10.89
CA ARG A 223 20.70 -11.87 10.05
C ARG A 223 20.87 -12.21 8.57
N ALA A 224 21.90 -12.98 8.21
CA ALA A 224 22.11 -13.42 6.84
C ALA A 224 20.93 -14.26 6.30
N GLN A 225 20.38 -15.16 7.12
CA GLN A 225 19.21 -15.95 6.74
C GLN A 225 17.96 -15.08 6.53
N ARG A 226 17.73 -14.09 7.39
CA ARG A 226 16.62 -13.14 7.27
C ARG A 226 16.73 -12.29 6.00
N GLU A 227 17.94 -11.82 5.68
CA GLU A 227 18.20 -11.08 4.45
C GLU A 227 17.96 -11.92 3.20
N ILE A 228 18.35 -13.20 3.20
CA ILE A 228 18.04 -14.14 2.11
C ILE A 228 16.53 -14.32 1.97
N ALA A 229 15.80 -14.50 3.07
CA ALA A 229 14.33 -14.64 3.04
C ALA A 229 13.68 -13.39 2.44
N ALA A 230 14.10 -12.19 2.88
CA ALA A 230 13.57 -10.91 2.37
C ALA A 230 13.93 -10.68 0.89
N ALA A 231 15.15 -10.99 0.47
CA ALA A 231 15.57 -10.92 -0.93
C ALA A 231 14.79 -11.90 -1.82
N THR A 232 14.61 -13.13 -1.34
CA THR A 232 13.81 -14.15 -2.02
C THR A 232 12.36 -13.72 -2.17
N TRP A 233 11.74 -13.19 -1.11
CA TRP A 233 10.36 -12.70 -1.15
C TRP A 233 10.18 -11.55 -2.15
N ARG A 234 11.11 -10.58 -2.18
CA ARG A 234 11.12 -9.49 -3.17
C ARG A 234 11.25 -10.02 -4.61
N SER A 235 12.20 -10.92 -4.86
CA SER A 235 12.38 -11.55 -6.18
C SER A 235 11.12 -12.28 -6.64
N ILE A 236 10.48 -13.04 -5.75
CA ILE A 236 9.24 -13.77 -6.06
C ILE A 236 8.10 -12.79 -6.35
N ARG A 237 8.02 -11.69 -5.61
CA ARG A 237 7.05 -10.61 -5.88
C ARG A 237 7.25 -10.09 -7.31
N ASP A 238 8.46 -9.67 -7.66
CA ASP A 238 8.73 -9.06 -8.95
C ASP A 238 8.44 -10.02 -10.11
N GLU A 239 8.81 -11.29 -9.99
CA GLU A 239 8.48 -12.34 -10.97
C GLU A 239 6.96 -12.58 -11.06
N THR A 240 6.28 -12.69 -9.91
CA THR A 240 4.85 -13.05 -9.84
C THR A 240 3.95 -11.95 -10.34
N LEU A 241 4.28 -10.69 -10.08
CA LEU A 241 3.48 -9.54 -10.46
C LEU A 241 3.56 -9.24 -11.97
N VAL A 242 4.66 -9.63 -12.62
CA VAL A 242 4.85 -9.51 -14.08
C VAL A 242 4.21 -10.69 -14.84
N ALA A 243 4.15 -11.87 -14.22
CA ALA A 243 3.67 -13.09 -14.88
C ALA A 243 2.20 -12.99 -15.32
N ARG A 244 1.94 -13.25 -16.61
CA ARG A 244 0.57 -13.37 -17.16
C ARG A 244 -0.03 -14.72 -16.76
N MET A 245 -1.15 -14.67 -16.03
CA MET A 245 -1.89 -15.88 -15.67
C MET A 245 -2.97 -16.21 -16.71
N PRO A 246 -3.14 -17.49 -17.07
CA PRO A 246 -4.18 -17.91 -17.99
C PRO A 246 -5.58 -17.59 -17.44
N ARG A 247 -6.55 -17.39 -18.34
CA ARG A 247 -7.95 -17.22 -17.98
C ARG A 247 -8.57 -18.59 -17.67
N THR A 248 -9.10 -18.74 -16.45
CA THR A 248 -9.94 -19.88 -16.09
C THR A 248 -11.41 -19.45 -16.09
N PRO A 249 -12.32 -20.17 -16.78
CA PRO A 249 -13.77 -20.01 -16.68
C PRO A 249 -14.26 -19.90 -15.23
N GLY A 250 -15.13 -18.94 -14.92
CA GLY A 250 -15.61 -18.75 -13.54
C GLY A 250 -16.43 -17.49 -13.28
N PRO A 251 -16.91 -17.32 -12.04
CA PRO A 251 -17.73 -16.17 -11.64
C PRO A 251 -16.97 -14.84 -11.69
N LEU A 252 -15.65 -14.82 -11.52
CA LEU A 252 -14.84 -13.59 -11.43
C LEU A 252 -14.19 -13.21 -12.77
N GLN A 253 -14.87 -13.46 -13.88
CA GLN A 253 -14.30 -13.26 -15.22
C GLN A 253 -14.60 -11.90 -15.86
N ASP A 254 -15.68 -11.26 -15.45
CA ASP A 254 -16.09 -9.96 -15.96
C ASP A 254 -15.95 -8.87 -14.90
N ALA A 255 -15.99 -7.62 -15.36
CA ALA A 255 -15.84 -6.46 -14.49
C ALA A 255 -16.96 -6.37 -13.44
N LEU A 256 -18.16 -6.83 -13.77
CA LEU A 256 -19.31 -6.82 -12.87
C LEU A 256 -19.10 -7.78 -11.70
N GLY A 257 -18.68 -9.02 -11.97
CA GLY A 257 -18.48 -10.05 -10.96
C GLY A 257 -17.32 -9.73 -10.03
N VAL A 258 -16.22 -9.20 -10.56
CA VAL A 258 -15.10 -8.74 -9.73
C VAL A 258 -15.52 -7.55 -8.85
N ALA A 259 -16.20 -6.55 -9.40
CA ALA A 259 -16.68 -5.41 -8.64
C ALA A 259 -17.65 -5.81 -7.52
N ALA A 260 -18.66 -6.63 -7.85
CA ALA A 260 -19.66 -7.12 -6.90
C ALA A 260 -19.05 -8.02 -5.82
N PHE A 261 -17.96 -8.73 -6.14
CA PHE A 261 -17.20 -9.49 -5.16
C PHE A 261 -16.46 -8.56 -4.20
N VAL A 262 -15.67 -7.61 -4.69
CA VAL A 262 -14.82 -6.78 -3.83
C VAL A 262 -15.63 -5.78 -3.00
N ASP A 263 -16.69 -5.20 -3.57
CA ASP A 263 -17.54 -4.23 -2.86
C ASP A 263 -18.51 -4.87 -1.85
N GLY A 264 -18.57 -6.21 -1.83
CA GLY A 264 -19.41 -7.00 -0.95
C GLY A 264 -20.87 -7.08 -1.38
N SER A 265 -21.23 -6.71 -2.60
CA SER A 265 -22.59 -6.87 -3.12
C SER A 265 -22.99 -8.34 -3.25
N TRP A 266 -22.04 -9.24 -3.54
CA TRP A 266 -22.29 -10.68 -3.52
C TRP A 266 -22.40 -11.24 -2.11
N ARG A 267 -23.47 -12.02 -1.88
CA ARG A 267 -23.78 -12.68 -0.61
C ARG A 267 -24.13 -14.15 -0.82
N GLY A 268 -24.09 -14.94 0.25
CA GLY A 268 -24.52 -16.34 0.24
C GLY A 268 -23.79 -17.19 -0.82
N ALA A 269 -24.55 -17.97 -1.58
CA ALA A 269 -24.02 -18.97 -2.51
C ALA A 269 -23.18 -18.38 -3.66
N GLU A 270 -23.46 -17.15 -4.10
CA GLU A 270 -22.67 -16.47 -5.13
C GLU A 270 -21.27 -16.13 -4.61
N ARG A 271 -21.21 -15.56 -3.41
CA ARG A 271 -19.96 -15.25 -2.71
C ARG A 271 -19.13 -16.51 -2.48
N THR A 272 -19.72 -17.58 -1.94
CA THR A 272 -19.02 -18.83 -1.66
C THR A 272 -18.46 -19.48 -2.94
N ARG A 273 -19.20 -19.46 -4.05
CA ARG A 273 -18.69 -19.95 -5.34
C ARG A 273 -17.52 -19.11 -5.85
N ALA A 274 -17.59 -17.79 -5.68
CA ALA A 274 -16.53 -16.88 -6.07
C ALA A 274 -15.25 -17.08 -5.24
N GLU A 275 -15.38 -17.26 -3.91
CA GLU A 275 -14.26 -17.58 -3.01
C GLU A 275 -13.59 -18.90 -3.40
N GLY A 276 -14.38 -19.94 -3.71
CA GLY A 276 -13.86 -21.21 -4.21
C GLY A 276 -13.12 -21.07 -5.55
N HIS A 277 -13.64 -20.27 -6.48
CA HIS A 277 -12.97 -19.98 -7.75
C HIS A 277 -11.67 -19.18 -7.54
N LEU A 278 -11.71 -18.16 -6.68
CA LEU A 278 -10.56 -17.31 -6.36
C LEU A 278 -9.37 -18.14 -5.86
N ALA A 279 -9.64 -19.14 -5.01
CA ALA A 279 -8.61 -20.05 -4.50
C ALA A 279 -7.92 -20.90 -5.59
N THR A 280 -8.43 -20.93 -6.82
CA THR A 280 -7.91 -21.76 -7.92
C THR A 280 -7.47 -20.96 -9.15
N CYS A 281 -7.80 -19.67 -9.22
CA CYS A 281 -7.55 -18.84 -10.39
C CYS A 281 -6.62 -17.67 -10.05
N GLY A 282 -5.31 -17.83 -10.31
CA GLY A 282 -4.30 -16.80 -10.00
C GLY A 282 -4.56 -15.45 -10.68
N ARG A 283 -5.18 -15.43 -11.88
CA ARG A 283 -5.61 -14.18 -12.52
C ARG A 283 -6.69 -13.46 -11.71
N CYS A 284 -7.68 -14.19 -11.21
CA CYS A 284 -8.73 -13.61 -10.38
C CYS A 284 -8.16 -13.12 -9.05
N VAL A 285 -7.20 -13.84 -8.47
CA VAL A 285 -6.49 -13.42 -7.25
C VAL A 285 -5.86 -12.05 -7.45
N ASP A 286 -5.11 -11.88 -8.53
CA ASP A 286 -4.46 -10.61 -8.83
C ASP A 286 -5.49 -9.50 -9.09
N THR A 287 -6.54 -9.78 -9.88
CA THR A 287 -7.55 -8.78 -10.23
C THR A 287 -8.31 -8.29 -8.97
N VAL A 288 -8.70 -9.22 -8.10
CA VAL A 288 -9.36 -8.92 -6.81
C VAL A 288 -8.44 -8.16 -5.87
N ALA A 289 -7.17 -8.56 -5.78
CA ALA A 289 -6.17 -7.87 -4.98
C ALA A 289 -6.01 -6.42 -5.44
N MET A 290 -5.86 -6.21 -6.74
CA MET A 290 -5.68 -4.89 -7.32
C MET A 290 -6.88 -3.99 -7.10
N LEU A 291 -8.09 -4.50 -7.32
CA LEU A 291 -9.31 -3.73 -7.07
C LEU A 291 -9.47 -3.37 -5.58
N THR A 292 -9.12 -4.29 -4.68
CA THR A 292 -9.14 -4.02 -3.23
C THR A 292 -8.22 -2.85 -2.86
N LEU A 293 -6.99 -2.86 -3.38
CA LEU A 293 -6.00 -1.81 -3.13
C LEU A 293 -6.42 -0.47 -3.74
N ASP A 294 -7.08 -0.50 -4.89
CA ASP A 294 -7.59 0.71 -5.53
C ASP A 294 -8.75 1.33 -4.78
N LEU A 295 -9.71 0.54 -4.34
CA LEU A 295 -10.81 1.08 -3.55
C LEU A 295 -10.31 1.73 -2.26
N ARG A 296 -9.26 1.17 -1.64
CA ARG A 296 -8.56 1.81 -0.52
C ARG A 296 -7.94 3.15 -0.91
N ALA A 297 -7.23 3.20 -2.05
CA ALA A 297 -6.65 4.44 -2.57
C ALA A 297 -7.73 5.50 -2.84
N LEU A 298 -8.86 5.11 -3.44
CA LEU A 298 -9.98 5.99 -3.72
C LEU A 298 -10.70 6.49 -2.46
N ASP A 299 -10.78 5.68 -1.41
CA ASP A 299 -11.32 6.14 -0.12
C ASP A 299 -10.44 7.23 0.51
N ILE A 300 -9.11 7.12 0.39
CA ILE A 300 -8.17 8.17 0.83
C ILE A 300 -8.31 9.43 -0.04
N LEU A 301 -8.36 9.26 -1.37
CA LEU A 301 -8.54 10.37 -2.31
C LEU A 301 -9.81 11.18 -1.99
N ARG A 302 -10.92 10.51 -1.69
CA ARG A 302 -12.18 11.18 -1.32
C ARG A 302 -12.09 11.90 0.02
N GLY A 303 -11.35 11.35 0.98
CA GLY A 303 -11.03 12.06 2.22
C GLY A 303 -10.18 13.31 2.00
N ALA A 304 -9.42 13.37 0.90
CA ALA A 304 -8.48 14.43 0.56
C ALA A 304 -8.99 15.46 -0.45
N GLN A 305 -10.30 15.56 -0.68
CA GLN A 305 -10.85 16.50 -1.67
C GLN A 305 -10.57 17.98 -1.37
N SER A 306 -10.30 18.33 -0.10
CA SER A 306 -9.92 19.69 0.30
C SER A 306 -8.57 20.15 -0.25
N ILE A 307 -7.70 19.22 -0.63
CA ILE A 307 -6.33 19.48 -1.08
C ILE A 307 -6.08 19.04 -2.53
N ARG A 308 -7.05 19.24 -3.44
CA ARG A 308 -6.83 19.03 -4.90
C ARG A 308 -5.91 20.16 -5.40
N PRO A 309 -4.58 19.91 -5.50
CA PRO A 309 -4.00 18.93 -6.42
C PRO A 309 -3.26 17.76 -5.76
N ALA A 310 -2.92 17.86 -4.48
CA ALA A 310 -2.13 16.87 -3.73
C ALA A 310 -2.90 15.60 -3.30
N ALA A 311 -4.22 15.55 -3.53
CA ALA A 311 -5.07 14.42 -3.13
C ALA A 311 -4.60 13.07 -3.71
N ALA A 312 -4.16 13.05 -4.97
CA ALA A 312 -3.62 11.85 -5.62
C ALA A 312 -2.27 11.44 -4.99
N ALA A 313 -1.43 12.41 -4.63
CA ALA A 313 -0.18 12.16 -3.92
C ALA A 313 -0.44 11.52 -2.56
N ALA A 314 -1.35 12.09 -1.76
CA ALA A 314 -1.77 11.54 -0.48
C ALA A 314 -2.27 10.08 -0.61
N SER A 315 -3.11 9.81 -1.61
CA SER A 315 -3.60 8.46 -1.90
C SER A 315 -2.47 7.46 -2.20
N CYS A 316 -1.49 7.86 -3.02
CA CYS A 316 -0.33 7.04 -3.35
C CYS A 316 0.53 6.76 -2.11
N ILE A 317 0.88 7.79 -1.33
CA ILE A 317 1.73 7.67 -0.14
C ILE A 317 1.07 6.75 0.91
N ALA A 318 -0.21 6.95 1.21
CA ALA A 318 -0.94 6.16 2.21
C ALA A 318 -1.19 4.70 1.78
N THR A 319 -0.90 4.35 0.53
CA THR A 319 -0.96 2.98 -0.01
C THR A 319 0.40 2.40 -0.39
N GLY A 320 1.51 3.04 0.04
CA GLY A 320 2.87 2.52 -0.16
C GLY A 320 3.44 2.77 -1.55
N ARG A 321 2.87 3.69 -2.32
CA ARG A 321 3.34 4.09 -3.66
C ARG A 321 4.16 5.36 -3.54
N PHE A 322 5.28 5.29 -2.82
CA PHE A 322 6.01 6.47 -2.39
C PHE A 322 6.61 7.27 -3.55
N GLU A 323 7.19 6.60 -4.55
CA GLU A 323 7.77 7.31 -5.70
C GLU A 323 6.70 8.03 -6.53
N ALA A 324 5.59 7.35 -6.86
CA ALA A 324 4.45 7.98 -7.51
C ALA A 324 3.91 9.16 -6.68
N GLY A 325 3.79 8.98 -5.37
CA GLY A 325 3.37 10.02 -4.43
C GLY A 325 4.29 11.24 -4.42
N ARG A 326 5.61 11.02 -4.46
CA ARG A 326 6.63 12.07 -4.52
C ARG A 326 6.52 12.88 -5.82
N VAL A 327 6.41 12.20 -6.96
CA VAL A 327 6.26 12.84 -8.28
C VAL A 327 4.98 13.68 -8.35
N LEU A 328 3.86 13.16 -7.82
CA LEU A 328 2.59 13.90 -7.76
C LEU A 328 2.64 15.08 -6.79
N ALA A 329 3.27 14.92 -5.63
CA ALA A 329 3.44 16.00 -4.67
C ALA A 329 4.25 17.16 -5.27
N GLN A 330 5.34 16.86 -5.96
CA GLN A 330 6.16 17.85 -6.68
C GLN A 330 5.40 18.56 -7.80
N ALA A 331 4.55 17.83 -8.54
CA ALA A 331 3.69 18.45 -9.54
C ALA A 331 2.65 19.40 -8.92
N ALA A 332 2.12 19.04 -7.75
CA ALA A 332 1.13 19.83 -7.03
C ALA A 332 1.71 21.10 -6.35
N GLU A 333 3.01 21.14 -6.01
CA GLU A 333 3.66 22.32 -5.39
C GLU A 333 3.51 23.61 -6.22
N GLY A 334 3.39 23.51 -7.54
CA GLY A 334 3.19 24.67 -8.41
C GLY A 334 1.76 25.23 -8.43
N GLU A 335 0.79 24.45 -7.97
CA GLU A 335 -0.65 24.75 -8.02
C GLU A 335 -1.26 24.96 -6.63
N ASP A 336 -0.65 24.36 -5.61
CA ASP A 336 -1.09 24.41 -4.23
C ASP A 336 -0.57 25.68 -3.53
N SER A 337 -1.48 26.49 -3.00
CA SER A 337 -1.12 27.65 -2.18
C SER A 337 -0.71 27.26 -0.75
N THR A 338 -0.80 25.97 -0.40
CA THR A 338 -0.48 25.44 0.93
C THR A 338 0.82 24.65 0.91
N ASP A 339 1.54 24.65 2.04
CA ASP A 339 2.77 23.86 2.22
C ASP A 339 2.51 22.33 2.29
N ILE A 340 1.24 21.88 2.13
CA ILE A 340 0.83 20.48 2.28
C ILE A 340 1.45 19.60 1.20
N SER A 341 1.50 20.07 -0.06
CA SER A 341 2.16 19.33 -1.15
C SER A 341 3.62 19.03 -0.83
N SER A 342 4.37 20.01 -0.31
CA SER A 342 5.77 19.81 0.09
C SER A 342 5.90 18.83 1.25
N LEU A 343 5.01 18.90 2.25
CA LEU A 343 5.00 17.97 3.38
C LEU A 343 4.66 16.53 2.97
N LEU A 344 3.77 16.36 1.99
CA LEU A 344 3.50 15.06 1.39
C LEU A 344 4.72 14.52 0.63
N GLY A 345 5.43 15.38 -0.11
CA GLY A 345 6.69 15.01 -0.77
C GLY A 345 7.74 14.48 0.23
N ARG A 346 7.90 15.17 1.36
CA ARG A 346 8.79 14.73 2.45
C ARG A 346 8.35 13.40 3.09
N LEU A 347 7.05 13.20 3.33
CA LEU A 347 6.55 11.90 3.80
C LEU A 347 6.76 10.78 2.79
N ALA A 348 6.72 11.09 1.48
CA ALA A 348 7.03 10.12 0.45
C ALA A 348 8.51 9.68 0.50
N GLU A 349 9.44 10.61 0.72
CA GLU A 349 10.87 10.33 0.88
C GLU A 349 11.16 9.47 2.14
N VAL A 350 10.48 9.77 3.25
CA VAL A 350 10.49 8.93 4.47
C VAL A 350 10.03 7.51 4.13
N GLY A 351 8.91 7.37 3.41
CA GLY A 351 8.37 6.08 3.00
C GLY A 351 9.32 5.28 2.11
N ALA A 352 9.89 5.91 1.08
CA ALA A 352 10.86 5.29 0.19
C ALA A 352 12.11 4.80 0.95
N SER A 353 12.63 5.61 1.87
CA SER A 353 13.76 5.23 2.74
C SER A 353 13.46 4.01 3.62
N LEU A 354 12.22 3.88 4.08
CA LEU A 354 11.77 2.74 4.89
C LEU A 354 11.56 1.45 4.07
N GLU A 355 11.31 1.55 2.76
CA GLU A 355 11.17 0.39 1.86
C GLU A 355 12.52 -0.16 1.40
N GLU A 356 13.45 0.71 1.03
CA GLU A 356 14.77 0.30 0.56
C GLU A 356 15.68 -0.20 1.69
N GLY A 357 15.38 0.14 2.95
CA GLY A 357 16.21 -0.19 4.12
C GLY A 357 17.55 0.57 4.15
N THR A 358 17.82 1.40 3.14
CA THR A 358 18.92 2.35 3.04
C THR A 358 18.68 3.50 4.01
N ARG A 359 19.64 3.71 4.92
CA ARG A 359 19.80 5.05 5.49
C ARG A 359 20.28 5.93 4.36
N GLN A 360 19.46 6.88 3.90
CA GLN A 360 20.04 8.12 3.41
C GLN A 360 20.76 8.73 4.61
N ARG A 361 22.06 8.49 4.73
CA ARG A 361 22.94 9.43 5.43
C ARG A 361 22.91 10.67 4.55
N SER A 362 21.94 11.55 4.75
CA SER A 362 22.06 12.89 4.24
C SER A 362 23.33 13.45 4.89
N ASN A 363 24.37 13.65 4.09
CA ASN A 363 25.55 14.44 4.52
C ASN A 363 25.16 15.90 4.75
N GLU A 364 23.95 16.30 4.34
CA GLU A 364 23.24 17.40 4.96
C GLU A 364 22.72 16.92 6.31
N GLY A 365 23.45 17.27 7.38
CA GLY A 365 22.99 17.02 8.74
C GLY A 365 21.51 17.37 8.84
N SER A 366 20.73 16.45 9.38
CA SER A 366 19.32 16.59 9.69
C SER A 366 18.98 18.08 9.82
N ARG A 367 18.23 18.66 8.86
CA ARG A 367 17.71 20.04 9.01
C ARG A 367 16.89 20.18 10.30
N VAL A 368 16.60 19.05 10.93
CA VAL A 368 16.08 18.83 12.25
C VAL A 368 16.94 19.57 13.30
N ILE A 369 16.49 20.79 13.58
CA ILE A 369 16.87 21.64 14.72
C ILE A 369 18.36 22.03 14.71
N SER A 370 18.80 22.69 13.65
CA SER A 370 19.61 23.88 13.93
C SER A 370 18.73 24.81 14.79
N MET A 371 19.27 25.39 15.86
CA MET A 371 18.55 26.11 16.94
C MET A 371 17.61 27.27 16.54
N ALA A 372 17.22 27.43 15.27
CA ALA A 372 16.59 28.63 14.73
C ALA A 372 15.05 28.62 14.65
N ALA A 373 14.36 27.47 14.60
CA ALA A 373 12.88 27.44 14.62
C ALA A 373 12.31 26.08 15.06
N LEU A 374 11.31 26.10 15.94
CA LEU A 374 10.47 24.93 16.23
C LEU A 374 9.53 24.70 15.03
N PRO A 375 9.25 23.42 14.66
CA PRO A 375 8.30 23.14 13.60
C PRO A 375 6.89 23.61 13.99
N THR A 376 6.07 23.95 12.99
CA THR A 376 4.65 24.20 13.23
C THR A 376 3.92 22.91 13.63
N ASP A 377 2.73 23.02 14.22
CA ASP A 377 1.89 21.87 14.59
C ASP A 377 1.60 20.93 13.41
N VAL A 378 1.56 21.48 12.19
CA VAL A 378 1.32 20.74 10.94
C VAL A 378 2.59 20.03 10.45
N GLU A 379 3.76 20.67 10.60
CA GLU A 379 5.04 20.08 10.19
C GLU A 379 5.60 19.08 11.20
N ALA A 380 5.24 19.22 12.48
CA ALA A 380 5.77 18.47 13.59
C ALA A 380 5.77 16.94 13.37
N PRO A 381 4.68 16.30 12.92
CA PRO A 381 4.70 14.86 12.61
C PRO A 381 5.67 14.49 11.50
N VAL A 382 5.79 15.30 10.44
CA VAL A 382 6.69 15.04 9.31
C VAL A 382 8.15 15.13 9.76
N VAL A 383 8.50 16.15 10.54
CA VAL A 383 9.83 16.31 11.12
C VAL A 383 10.18 15.15 12.06
N ALA A 384 9.21 14.68 12.86
CA ALA A 384 9.43 13.53 13.72
C ALA A 384 9.65 12.22 12.94
N PHE A 385 8.93 12.00 11.83
CA PHE A 385 9.18 10.88 10.91
C PHE A 385 10.61 10.91 10.36
N GLU A 386 11.04 12.05 9.81
CA GLU A 386 12.37 12.24 9.25
C GLU A 386 13.46 11.99 10.29
N ALA A 387 13.31 12.57 11.48
CA ALA A 387 14.24 12.41 12.58
C ALA A 387 14.38 10.94 13.01
N LEU A 388 13.27 10.20 13.13
CA LEU A 388 13.31 8.77 13.48
C LEU A 388 13.97 7.92 12.39
N VAL A 389 13.72 8.20 11.10
CA VAL A 389 14.40 7.51 9.99
C VAL A 389 15.89 7.82 9.96
N ALA A 390 16.27 9.07 10.26
CA ALA A 390 17.67 9.51 10.37
C ALA A 390 18.38 8.92 11.62
N GLY A 391 17.63 8.42 12.60
CA GLY A 391 18.16 7.88 13.85
C GLY A 391 18.42 8.95 14.92
N ASP A 392 17.64 10.03 14.92
CA ASP A 392 17.67 11.10 15.92
C ASP A 392 16.35 11.13 16.74
N PRO A 393 16.23 10.25 17.76
CA PRO A 393 15.02 10.17 18.57
C PRO A 393 14.79 11.40 19.46
N ILE A 394 15.86 12.11 19.85
CA ILE A 394 15.76 13.32 20.68
C ILE A 394 15.09 14.43 19.88
N ALA A 395 15.50 14.60 18.63
CA ALA A 395 14.92 15.62 17.80
C ALA A 395 13.50 15.27 17.34
N ALA A 396 13.20 13.99 17.15
CA ALA A 396 11.84 13.51 16.91
C ALA A 396 10.90 13.82 18.08
N GLU A 397 11.33 13.57 19.32
CA GLU A 397 10.54 13.92 20.50
C GLU A 397 10.34 15.43 20.62
N ARG A 398 11.41 16.22 20.44
CA ARG A 398 11.33 17.69 20.52
C ARG A 398 10.43 18.31 19.46
N ALA A 399 10.26 17.65 18.32
CA ALA A 399 9.33 18.08 17.28
C ALA A 399 7.86 17.93 17.71
N ILE A 400 7.54 16.98 18.61
CA ILE A 400 6.18 16.71 19.06
C ILE A 400 5.94 17.32 20.45
N ASP A 401 5.31 18.50 20.48
CA ASP A 401 4.90 19.13 21.72
C ASP A 401 3.65 18.45 22.36
N ASP A 402 3.20 18.97 23.51
CA ASP A 402 2.04 18.42 24.22
C ASP A 402 0.70 18.66 23.49
N HIS A 403 0.64 19.61 22.56
CA HIS A 403 -0.56 19.84 21.74
C HIS A 403 -0.65 18.78 20.64
N VAL A 404 0.43 18.59 19.88
CA VAL A 404 0.54 17.59 18.80
C VAL A 404 0.46 16.18 19.37
N ALA A 405 1.01 15.92 20.57
CA ALA A 405 0.92 14.63 21.24
C ALA A 405 -0.51 14.21 21.62
N LYS A 406 -1.49 15.13 21.64
CA LYS A 406 -2.91 14.77 21.85
C LYS A 406 -3.55 14.13 20.62
N GLN A 407 -2.89 14.23 19.48
CA GLN A 407 -3.34 13.67 18.22
C GLN A 407 -2.70 12.30 18.03
N THR A 408 -3.43 11.37 17.40
CA THR A 408 -3.00 9.97 17.28
C THR A 408 -1.61 9.83 16.68
N VAL A 409 -1.32 10.49 15.55
CA VAL A 409 0.01 10.39 14.90
C VAL A 409 1.13 10.96 15.77
N GLY A 410 0.90 12.12 16.43
CA GLY A 410 1.89 12.72 17.33
C GLY A 410 2.17 11.82 18.53
N GLN A 411 1.13 11.25 19.13
CA GLN A 411 1.26 10.32 20.24
C GLN A 411 2.06 9.07 19.86
N ARG A 412 1.79 8.48 18.69
CA ARG A 412 2.51 7.32 18.17
C ARG A 412 3.99 7.65 17.95
N LEU A 413 4.29 8.75 17.26
CA LEU A 413 5.68 9.15 16.97
C LEU A 413 6.48 9.48 18.24
N ARG A 414 5.86 10.18 19.20
CA ARG A 414 6.50 10.46 20.49
C ARG A 414 6.76 9.18 21.28
N LEU A 415 5.80 8.25 21.31
CA LEU A 415 5.98 6.96 21.98
C LEU A 415 7.13 6.14 21.35
N LEU A 416 7.22 6.11 20.01
CA LEU A 416 8.32 5.46 19.31
C LEU A 416 9.66 6.16 19.58
N ALA A 417 9.71 7.49 19.58
CA ALA A 417 10.92 8.25 19.88
C ALA A 417 11.44 7.97 21.30
N LEU A 418 10.56 7.88 22.29
CA LEU A 418 10.91 7.50 23.66
C LEU A 418 11.53 6.10 23.72
N ALA A 419 11.03 5.16 22.90
CA ALA A 419 11.42 3.76 22.96
C ALA A 419 12.75 3.44 22.28
N VAL A 420 13.26 4.30 21.41
CA VAL A 420 14.53 4.04 20.68
C VAL A 420 15.75 4.16 21.59
N ASP A 421 15.70 5.02 22.60
CA ASP A 421 16.82 5.30 23.50
C ASP A 421 16.76 4.41 24.75
N GLU A 422 17.78 3.58 24.97
CA GLU A 422 17.86 2.61 26.06
C GLU A 422 17.95 3.29 27.43
N ASP A 423 18.51 4.50 27.48
CA ASP A 423 18.70 5.28 28.70
C ASP A 423 17.40 5.95 29.17
N ARG A 424 16.33 5.87 28.37
CA ARG A 424 15.06 6.53 28.64
C ARG A 424 14.04 5.56 29.25
N THR A 425 13.94 5.61 30.57
CA THR A 425 13.03 4.76 31.34
C THR A 425 11.54 5.06 31.13
N ASP A 426 11.21 6.22 30.55
CA ASP A 426 9.83 6.71 30.45
C ASP A 426 8.99 5.98 29.40
N ALA A 427 9.63 5.32 28.42
CA ALA A 427 8.95 4.65 27.31
C ALA A 427 8.01 3.53 27.80
N ARG A 428 8.46 2.74 28.77
CA ARG A 428 7.70 1.60 29.29
C ARG A 428 6.47 2.08 30.08
N GLY A 429 6.64 3.09 30.94
CA GLY A 429 5.53 3.71 31.66
C GLY A 429 4.50 4.36 30.73
N ALA A 430 4.96 5.02 29.66
CA ALA A 430 4.07 5.56 28.63
C ALA A 430 3.30 4.45 27.88
N ALA A 431 3.96 3.34 27.54
CA ALA A 431 3.32 2.20 26.90
C ALA A 431 2.28 1.51 27.80
N GLU A 432 2.56 1.34 29.09
CA GLU A 432 1.60 0.82 30.08
C GLU A 432 0.37 1.73 30.19
N ALA A 433 0.57 3.05 30.24
CA ALA A 433 -0.52 4.03 30.29
C ALA A 433 -1.41 3.95 29.03
N VAL A 434 -0.81 3.76 27.85
CA VAL A 434 -1.55 3.57 26.59
C VAL A 434 -2.41 2.32 26.62
N LEU A 435 -1.87 1.18 27.08
CA LEU A 435 -2.64 -0.08 27.11
C LEU A 435 -3.72 -0.10 28.20
N GLY A 436 -3.47 0.59 29.32
CA GLY A 436 -4.42 0.80 30.41
C GLY A 436 -5.56 1.77 30.07
N SER A 437 -5.39 2.58 29.02
CA SER A 437 -6.43 3.47 28.50
C SER A 437 -7.27 2.79 27.41
N PRO A 438 -8.57 3.05 27.32
CA PRO A 438 -9.43 2.60 26.21
C PRO A 438 -9.16 3.43 24.94
N SER A 439 -7.91 3.50 24.48
CA SER A 439 -7.60 4.11 23.20
C SER A 439 -8.23 3.29 22.07
N PRO A 440 -9.02 3.92 21.17
CA PRO A 440 -9.60 3.23 20.03
C PRO A 440 -8.59 2.97 18.91
N ASP A 441 -7.39 3.53 18.97
CA ASP A 441 -6.39 3.39 17.91
C ASP A 441 -5.62 2.05 18.04
N PRO A 442 -5.82 1.09 17.11
CA PRO A 442 -5.07 -0.16 17.12
C PRO A 442 -3.58 0.03 16.84
N GLY A 443 -3.19 1.08 16.10
CA GLY A 443 -1.80 1.37 15.77
C GLY A 443 -0.99 1.70 17.02
N LEU A 444 -1.45 2.68 17.79
CA LEU A 444 -0.85 3.08 19.06
C LEU A 444 -0.79 1.94 20.08
N ARG A 445 -1.85 1.11 20.17
CA ARG A 445 -1.84 -0.07 21.05
C ARG A 445 -0.78 -1.09 20.63
N ARG A 446 -0.57 -1.29 19.32
CA ARG A 446 0.47 -2.19 18.79
C ARG A 446 1.87 -1.64 19.03
N ASP A 447 2.05 -0.32 18.90
CA ASP A 447 3.32 0.36 19.23
C ASP A 447 3.64 0.16 20.73
N ALA A 448 2.68 0.38 21.62
CA ALA A 448 2.83 0.14 23.05
C ALA A 448 3.14 -1.34 23.37
N ALA A 449 2.42 -2.30 22.78
CA ALA A 449 2.68 -3.72 22.96
C ALA A 449 4.10 -4.12 22.52
N THR A 450 4.59 -3.51 21.44
CA THR A 450 5.97 -3.74 20.93
C THR A 450 7.00 -3.27 21.96
N ILE A 451 6.76 -2.12 22.61
CA ILE A 451 7.65 -1.61 23.66
C ILE A 451 7.62 -2.50 24.90
N LEU A 452 6.44 -2.98 25.32
CA LEU A 452 6.34 -3.83 26.51
C LEU A 452 6.94 -5.23 26.32
N ALA A 453 6.98 -5.70 25.07
CA ALA A 453 7.63 -6.96 24.71
C ALA A 453 9.17 -6.88 24.75
N LEU A 454 9.76 -5.67 24.82
CA LEU A 454 11.21 -5.51 24.95
C LEU A 454 11.68 -5.95 26.35
N PRO A 455 12.88 -6.56 26.45
CA PRO A 455 13.59 -6.71 27.71
C PRO A 455 13.80 -5.36 28.41
N THR A 456 13.79 -5.35 29.74
CA THR A 456 14.03 -4.14 30.52
C THR A 456 15.39 -3.53 30.20
N GLY A 457 15.42 -2.22 29.90
CA GLY A 457 16.65 -1.49 29.57
C GLY A 457 17.15 -1.71 28.15
N ARG A 458 16.33 -2.29 27.26
CA ARG A 458 16.65 -2.43 25.84
C ARG A 458 15.86 -1.43 25.00
N GLY A 459 16.55 -0.72 24.10
CA GLY A 459 15.92 0.17 23.13
C GLY A 459 15.21 -0.60 22.02
N LEU A 460 14.30 0.08 21.33
CA LEU A 460 13.53 -0.49 20.23
C LEU A 460 14.48 -0.85 19.06
N PRO A 461 14.55 -2.13 18.65
CA PRO A 461 15.38 -2.55 17.52
C PRO A 461 15.02 -1.79 16.25
N ARG A 462 16.02 -1.56 15.40
CA ARG A 462 15.85 -0.74 14.19
C ARG A 462 14.74 -1.27 13.28
N GLU A 463 14.65 -2.59 13.17
CA GLU A 463 13.63 -3.23 12.33
C GLU A 463 12.21 -3.02 12.87
N CYS A 464 12.03 -3.12 14.19
CA CYS A 464 10.76 -2.84 14.84
C CYS A 464 10.38 -1.37 14.63
N LEU A 465 11.31 -0.44 14.82
CA LEU A 465 11.07 0.98 14.54
C LEU A 465 10.63 1.21 13.09
N ALA A 466 11.36 0.65 12.12
CA ALA A 466 11.03 0.80 10.71
C ALA A 466 9.65 0.22 10.37
N GLU A 467 9.30 -0.94 10.91
CA GLU A 467 7.95 -1.52 10.78
C GLU A 467 6.88 -0.58 11.35
N ARG A 468 7.09 -0.07 12.58
CA ARG A 468 6.11 0.80 13.23
C ARG A 468 5.93 2.13 12.53
N LEU A 469 7.01 2.71 11.99
CA LEU A 469 6.96 3.93 11.18
C LEU A 469 6.19 3.71 9.88
N ARG A 470 6.42 2.60 9.17
CA ARG A 470 5.63 2.28 7.95
C ARG A 470 4.14 2.19 8.24
N ASP A 471 3.78 1.60 9.38
CA ASP A 471 2.39 1.49 9.83
C ASP A 471 1.79 2.83 10.30
N ALA A 472 2.62 3.81 10.66
CA ALA A 472 2.19 5.15 11.08
C ALA A 472 2.08 6.13 9.89
N LEU A 473 2.75 5.87 8.76
CA LEU A 473 2.72 6.76 7.59
C LEU A 473 1.31 7.08 7.09
N PRO A 474 0.35 6.13 6.97
CA PRO A 474 -1.01 6.46 6.57
C PRO A 474 -1.71 7.42 7.54
N ASP A 475 -1.38 7.38 8.84
CA ASP A 475 -1.92 8.33 9.82
C ASP A 475 -1.30 9.72 9.66
N GLY A 476 -0.01 9.80 9.31
CA GLY A 476 0.66 11.04 8.92
C GLY A 476 0.00 11.69 7.71
N VAL A 477 -0.31 10.91 6.68
CA VAL A 477 -1.04 11.41 5.50
C VAL A 477 -2.44 11.89 5.88
N ARG A 478 -3.23 11.10 6.62
CA ARG A 478 -4.57 11.50 7.07
C ARG A 478 -4.55 12.78 7.89
N PHE A 479 -3.53 12.93 8.74
CA PHE A 479 -3.33 14.12 9.52
C PHE A 479 -3.13 15.34 8.62
N LEU A 480 -2.21 15.30 7.66
CA LEU A 480 -1.97 16.41 6.73
C LEU A 480 -3.21 16.76 5.90
N VAL A 481 -3.92 15.74 5.42
CA VAL A 481 -5.16 15.88 4.65
C VAL A 481 -6.28 16.57 5.44
N SER A 482 -6.28 16.42 6.76
CA SER A 482 -7.32 16.98 7.64
C SER A 482 -7.10 18.44 8.05
N ARG A 483 -5.96 19.03 7.67
CA ARG A 483 -5.59 20.42 7.94
C ARG A 483 -5.97 21.31 6.77
#